data_AF-A0A9E3W9D4-F1
#
_entry.id   AF-A0A9E3W9D4-F1
#
_cell.length_a   1.000
_cell.length_b   1.000
_cell.length_c   1.000
_cell.angle_alpha   90.00
_cell.angle_beta   90.00
_cell.angle_gamma   90.00
#
_symmetry.space_group_name_H-M   'P 1'
#
loop_
_entity.id
_entity.type
_entity.pdbx_description
1 polymer ?
#
loop_
_entity_poly.entity_id
_entity_poly.type
_entity_poly.pdbx_seq_one_letter_code
_entity_poly.pdbx_strand_id
1 'polypeptide(L)' 'MASKVLDKSYDPHQVEEKWYRYWEERGYFRADEDSERKAYSIVIPPPNVTGVLHIGHAL' A
#
# COMPACT_ATOMS: atom_id res chain seq x y z
N MET A 1 29.46 -9.22 -7.03
CA MET A 1 28.05 -8.79 -6.87
C MET A 1 27.64 -8.08 -8.14
N ALA A 2 26.71 -8.64 -8.91
CA ALA A 2 26.26 -7.97 -10.13
C ALA A 2 25.44 -6.74 -9.73
N SER A 3 25.92 -5.56 -10.11
CA SER A 3 25.11 -4.34 -10.11
C SER A 3 23.93 -4.61 -11.04
N LYS A 4 22.73 -4.78 -10.48
CA LYS A 4 21.51 -4.96 -11.26
C LYS A 4 21.24 -3.62 -11.94
N VAL A 5 21.57 -3.54 -13.23
CA VAL A 5 21.28 -2.37 -14.06
C VAL A 5 19.79 -2.10 -13.96
N LEU A 6 19.43 -0.89 -13.54
CA LEU A 6 18.03 -0.45 -13.53
C LEU A 6 17.54 -0.37 -14.97
N ASP A 7 16.30 -0.81 -15.19
CA ASP A 7 15.66 -0.62 -16.49
C ASP A 7 15.63 0.86 -16.85
N LYS A 8 15.80 1.14 -18.15
CA LYS A 8 15.78 2.51 -18.67
C LYS A 8 14.40 3.15 -18.54
N SER A 9 13.35 2.35 -18.51
CA SER A 9 11.96 2.76 -18.37
C SER A 9 11.39 2.27 -17.05
N TYR A 10 10.60 3.13 -16.41
CA TYR A 10 9.82 2.78 -15.23
C TYR A 10 8.58 1.97 -15.63
N ASP A 11 8.37 0.84 -14.99
CA ASP A 11 7.14 0.04 -15.08
C ASP A 11 6.41 0.08 -13.72
N PRO A 12 5.31 0.85 -13.60
CA PRO A 12 4.56 0.95 -12.35
C PRO A 12 4.02 -0.40 -11.88
N HIS A 13 3.57 -1.26 -12.79
CA HIS A 13 2.92 -2.53 -12.43
C HIS A 13 3.88 -3.45 -11.67
N GLN A 14 5.12 -3.58 -12.16
CA GLN A 14 6.14 -4.39 -11.49
C GLN A 14 6.54 -3.84 -10.12
N VAL A 15 6.56 -2.51 -9.99
CA VAL A 15 6.94 -1.86 -8.73
C VAL A 15 5.82 -1.96 -7.70
N GLU A 16 4.59 -1.71 -8.11
CA GLU A 16 3.39 -1.83 -7.28
C GLU A 16 3.21 -3.26 -6.75
N GLU A 17 3.28 -4.27 -7.63
CA GLU A 17 3.13 -5.68 -7.24
C GLU A 17 4.21 -6.10 -6.22
N LYS A 18 5.46 -5.72 -6.47
CA LYS A 18 6.58 -6.05 -5.59
C LYS A 18 6.38 -5.47 -4.19
N TRP A 19 6.04 -4.19 -4.09
CA TRP A 19 5.96 -3.51 -2.80
C TRP A 19 4.71 -3.90 -2.02
N TYR A 20 3.59 -4.07 -2.71
CA TYR A 20 2.36 -4.53 -2.07
C TYR A 20 2.59 -5.88 -1.38
N ARG A 21 3.10 -6.87 -2.12
CA ARG A 21 3.44 -8.19 -1.56
C ARG A 21 4.43 -8.09 -0.39
N TYR A 22 5.46 -7.27 -0.53
CA TYR A 22 6.44 -7.07 0.54
C TYR A 22 5.83 -6.48 1.83
N TRP A 23 4.88 -5.56 1.72
CA TRP A 23 4.18 -4.98 2.89
C TRP A 23 3.19 -5.95 3.51
N GLU A 24 2.48 -6.74 2.71
CA GLU A 24 1.57 -7.80 3.18
C GLU A 24 2.33 -8.88 3.95
N GLU A 25 3.40 -9.43 3.36
CA GLU A 25 4.21 -10.49 3.97
C GLU A 25 4.84 -10.06 5.30
N ARG A 26 5.12 -8.76 5.45
CA ARG A 26 5.66 -8.18 6.69
C ARG A 26 4.60 -7.69 7.67
N GLY A 27 3.32 -7.81 7.31
CA GLY A 27 2.20 -7.42 8.17
C GLY A 27 2.11 -5.91 8.41
N TYR A 28 2.64 -5.06 7.52
CA TYR A 28 2.67 -3.61 7.75
C TYR A 28 1.29 -2.94 7.75
N PHE A 29 0.27 -3.61 7.20
CA PHE A 29 -1.12 -3.16 7.27
C PHE A 29 -1.79 -3.48 8.62
N ARG A 30 -1.15 -4.27 9.48
CA ARG A 30 -1.69 -4.62 10.80
C ARG A 30 -1.18 -3.62 11.85
N ALA A 31 -2.11 -3.01 12.57
CA ALA A 31 -1.78 -2.28 13.78
C ALA A 31 -1.48 -3.24 14.94
N ASP A 32 -0.49 -2.89 15.76
CA ASP A 32 -0.18 -3.60 17.00
C ASP A 32 -1.02 -3.02 18.14
N GLU A 33 -1.93 -3.83 18.69
CA GLU A 33 -2.87 -3.45 19.74
C GLU A 33 -2.21 -3.31 21.12
N ASP A 34 -1.07 -3.96 21.33
CA ASP A 34 -0.32 -3.96 22.59
C ASP A 34 0.83 -2.92 22.60
N SER A 35 0.99 -2.16 21.51
CA SER A 35 2.07 -1.19 21.38
C SER A 35 1.90 0.00 22.35
N GLU A 36 2.94 0.26 23.15
CA GLU A 36 3.01 1.42 24.06
C GLU A 36 3.20 2.78 23.35
N ARG A 37 3.38 2.79 22.02
CA ARG A 37 3.53 4.02 21.25
C ARG A 37 2.23 4.82 21.22
N LYS A 38 2.34 6.14 21.01
CA LYS A 38 1.16 7.00 20.87
C LYS A 38 0.29 6.53 19.70
N ALA A 39 -0.94 6.15 20.01
CA ALA A 39 -1.92 5.72 19.02
C ALA A 39 -2.22 6.84 18.02
N TYR A 40 -2.37 6.45 16.75
CA TYR A 40 -2.76 7.32 15.65
C TYR A 40 -3.73 6.57 14.75
N SER A 41 -4.81 7.23 14.35
CA SER A 41 -5.83 6.67 13.48
C SER A 41 -6.28 7.72 12.46
N ILE A 42 -6.41 7.30 11.22
CA ILE A 42 -7.04 8.06 10.14
C ILE A 42 -8.22 7.21 9.64
N VAL A 43 -9.42 7.78 9.65
CA VAL A 43 -10.61 7.11 9.12
C VAL A 43 -10.82 7.56 7.68
N ILE A 44 -10.88 6.59 6.76
CA ILE A 44 -11.34 6.81 5.40
C ILE A 44 -12.81 6.36 5.37
N PRO A 45 -13.76 7.20 4.91
CA PRO A 45 -15.16 6.82 4.87
C PRO A 45 -15.36 5.59 3.98
N PRO A 46 -16.16 4.59 4.42
CA PRO A 46 -16.40 3.41 3.59
C PRO A 46 -17.10 3.83 2.29
N PRO A 47 -16.72 3.23 1.15
CA PRO A 47 -17.38 3.52 -0.11
C PRO A 47 -18.83 3.04 -0.06
N ASN A 48 -19.75 3.81 -0.67
CA ASN A 48 -21.11 3.35 -0.88
C ASN A 48 -21.10 2.16 -1.84
N VAL A 49 -21.66 1.03 -1.42
CA VAL A 49 -21.65 -0.26 -2.16
C VAL A 49 -22.68 -0.24 -3.31
N THR A 50 -22.60 0.77 -4.18
CA THR A 50 -23.56 1.00 -5.27
C THR A 50 -22.92 1.14 -6.65
N GLY A 51 -21.58 1.00 -6.78
CA GLY A 51 -20.90 1.16 -8.06
C GLY A 51 -19.40 0.84 -8.06
N VAL A 52 -18.76 1.11 -9.19
CA VAL A 52 -17.32 0.96 -9.41
C VAL A 52 -16.56 2.14 -8.78
N LEU A 53 -15.34 1.90 -8.29
CA LEU A 53 -14.47 2.97 -7.82
C LEU A 53 -14.13 3.93 -8.97
N HIS A 54 -14.46 5.20 -8.80
CA HIS A 54 -14.00 6.30 -9.65
C HIS A 54 -12.86 7.09 -9.01
N ILE A 55 -12.18 7.94 -9.79
CA ILE A 55 -11.04 8.78 -9.33
C ILE A 55 -11.35 9.56 -8.05
N GLY A 56 -12.58 10.03 -7.85
CA GLY A 56 -12.97 10.71 -6.60
C GLY A 56 -12.82 9.89 -5.31
N HIS A 57 -12.64 8.57 -5.36
CA HIS A 57 -12.29 7.76 -4.17
C HIS A 57 -10.79 7.76 -3.85
N ALA A 58 -9.95 8.17 -4.80
CA ALA A 58 -8.49 8.21 -4.67
C ALA A 58 -7.96 9.62 -4.35
N LEU A 59 -8.85 10.60 -4.14
CA LEU A 59 -8.54 11.99 -3.75
C LEU A 59 -8.74 12.16 -2.25
#